data_AF-A0A2D4S4N5-F1
#
_entry.id   AF-A0A2D4S4N5-F1
#
_cell.length_a   1.000
_cell.length_b   1.000
_cell.length_c   1.000
_cell.angle_alpha   90.00
_cell.angle_beta   90.00
_cell.angle_gamma   90.00
#
_symmetry.space_group_name_H-M   'P 1'
#
loop_
_entity.id
_entity.type
_entity.pdbx_description
1 polymer ?
#
loop_
_entity_poly.entity_id
_entity_poly.type
_entity_poly.pdbx_seq_one_letter_code
_entity_poly.pdbx_strand_id
1 'polypeptide(L)'
;MTPSIDPNAHKNNKRNNDGLPDWQAIASVKTSSQQCANVLQASILFLRRFICHESLYGDTEGAKELFKVQELLGSLESYADEAFNQQLRDSYEYICCYLELLQETQAPLNLCLEFERLIHILEAVQCMQQQTELGIMGSLAQLKSHLKPRN
;
A
#
# COMPACT_ATOMS: atom_id res chain seq x y z
N MET A 1 37.11 0.56 28.80
CA MET A 1 36.90 -0.81 28.29
C MET A 1 35.77 -0.73 27.26
N THR A 2 36.08 -0.92 25.99
CA THR A 2 35.10 -0.96 24.88
C THR A 2 35.12 -2.37 24.29
N PRO A 3 33.97 -3.03 24.04
CA PRO A 3 33.99 -4.34 23.40
C PRO A 3 34.27 -4.18 21.91
N SER A 4 35.25 -4.94 21.41
CA SER A 4 35.53 -5.07 19.97
C SER A 4 34.42 -5.85 19.29
N ILE A 5 33.88 -5.30 18.19
CA ILE A 5 32.94 -6.00 17.31
C ILE A 5 33.78 -6.75 16.27
N ASP A 6 33.67 -8.07 16.28
CA ASP A 6 34.38 -8.97 15.37
C ASP A 6 33.71 -8.96 13.98
N PRO A 7 34.40 -8.52 12.90
CA PRO A 7 33.80 -8.32 11.58
C PRO A 7 33.53 -9.63 10.80
N ASN A 8 33.81 -10.80 11.37
CA ASN A 8 33.67 -12.09 10.69
C ASN A 8 32.45 -12.93 11.10
N ALA A 9 31.51 -12.40 11.90
CA ALA A 9 30.33 -13.14 12.36
C ALA A 9 29.24 -13.36 11.28
N HIS A 10 29.34 -12.76 10.08
CA HIS A 10 28.32 -12.84 9.03
C HIS A 10 28.71 -13.74 7.85
N LYS A 11 29.20 -14.95 8.13
CA LYS A 11 29.36 -15.99 7.09
C LYS A 11 28.50 -17.20 7.40
N ASN A 12 27.18 -17.06 7.23
CA ASN A 12 26.29 -18.17 6.93
C ASN A 12 24.91 -17.65 6.51
N ASN A 13 24.82 -17.07 5.32
CA ASN A 13 23.55 -17.06 4.59
C ASN A 13 23.76 -17.89 3.32
N LYS A 14 23.28 -19.13 3.39
CA LYS A 14 23.08 -19.99 2.23
C LYS A 14 22.16 -19.24 1.26
N ARG A 15 22.74 -18.70 0.19
CA ARG A 15 22.01 -18.34 -1.02
C ARG A 15 21.53 -19.65 -1.64
N ASN A 16 20.26 -20.00 -1.42
CA ASN A 16 19.60 -20.99 -2.25
C ASN A 16 19.21 -20.29 -3.55
N ASN A 17 19.81 -20.77 -4.64
CA ASN A 17 19.39 -20.52 -6.01
C ASN A 17 18.00 -21.11 -6.20
N ASP A 18 16.99 -20.28 -6.33
CA ASP A 18 15.82 -20.49 -7.17
C ASP A 18 15.34 -19.08 -7.53
N GLY A 19 15.03 -18.81 -8.80
CA GLY A 19 14.66 -17.48 -9.31
C GLY A 19 13.34 -16.91 -8.78
N LEU A 20 12.92 -17.30 -7.57
CA LEU A 20 11.80 -16.73 -6.86
C LEU A 20 12.30 -15.69 -5.83
N PRO A 21 11.58 -14.56 -5.67
CA PRO A 21 11.83 -13.60 -4.59
C PRO A 21 11.81 -14.30 -3.23
N ASP A 22 12.70 -13.89 -2.32
CA ASP A 22 12.71 -14.38 -0.93
C ASP A 22 11.52 -13.79 -0.15
N TRP A 23 10.36 -14.40 -0.36
CA TRP A 23 9.11 -14.01 0.27
C TRP A 23 9.16 -14.13 1.81
N GLN A 24 10.04 -14.96 2.35
CA GLN A 24 10.23 -15.11 3.79
C GLN A 24 10.98 -13.91 4.37
N ALA A 25 11.94 -13.33 3.64
CA ALA A 25 12.53 -12.05 4.00
C ALA A 25 11.48 -10.93 4.02
N ILE A 26 10.53 -10.92 3.08
CA ILE A 26 9.43 -9.93 3.03
C ILE A 26 8.46 -10.12 4.20
N ALA A 27 8.04 -11.36 4.46
CA ALA A 27 7.05 -11.67 5.48
C ALA A 27 7.61 -11.58 6.93
N SER A 28 8.92 -11.81 7.12
CA SER A 28 9.56 -11.81 8.44
C SER A 28 9.89 -10.42 8.98
N VAL A 29 9.75 -9.36 8.17
CA VAL A 29 9.78 -7.98 8.66
C VAL A 29 8.52 -7.76 9.48
N LYS A 30 8.63 -8.06 10.79
CA LYS A 30 7.63 -7.83 11.81
C LYS A 30 6.80 -6.60 11.47
N THR A 31 5.50 -6.81 11.31
CA THR A 31 4.51 -5.75 11.40
C THR A 31 4.70 -5.07 12.76
N SER A 32 5.47 -3.99 12.82
CA SER A 32 5.35 -2.96 13.84
C SER A 32 4.03 -2.20 13.60
N SER A 33 2.93 -2.96 13.50
CA SER A 33 1.55 -2.50 13.37
C SER A 33 1.04 -1.84 14.65
N GLN A 34 1.87 -1.80 15.71
CA GLN A 34 1.53 -1.15 16.98
C GLN A 34 1.69 0.38 16.99
N GLN A 35 2.12 1.02 15.88
CA GLN A 35 2.39 2.47 15.89
C GLN A 35 1.74 3.28 14.74
N CYS A 36 0.98 2.67 13.84
CA CYS A 36 0.29 3.42 12.77
C CYS A 36 -1.16 3.71 13.19
N ALA A 37 -1.47 4.97 13.52
CA ALA A 37 -2.78 5.39 14.00
C ALA A 37 -3.91 5.32 12.95
N ASN A 38 -3.61 5.02 11.67
CA ASN A 38 -4.60 4.90 10.59
C ASN A 38 -4.16 3.86 9.53
N VAL A 39 -5.13 3.09 9.01
CA VAL A 39 -4.98 2.02 7.99
C VAL A 39 -4.31 2.52 6.71
N LEU A 40 -4.58 3.76 6.30
CA LEU A 40 -3.94 4.41 5.16
C LEU A 40 -2.42 4.50 5.34
N GLN A 41 -1.99 4.99 6.50
CA GLN A 41 -0.57 5.16 6.80
C GLN A 41 0.16 3.81 6.89
N ALA A 42 -0.50 2.78 7.41
CA ALA A 42 0.05 1.43 7.43
C ALA A 42 0.28 0.90 6.01
N SER A 43 -0.65 1.16 5.09
CA SER A 43 -0.59 0.73 3.69
C SER A 43 0.48 1.48 2.89
N ILE A 44 0.64 2.79 3.13
CA ILE A 44 1.74 3.58 2.55
C ILE A 44 3.11 3.05 3.02
N LEU A 45 3.25 2.74 4.32
CA LEU A 45 4.49 2.20 4.86
C LEU A 45 4.77 0.77 4.40
N PHE A 46 3.73 -0.03 4.15
CA PHE A 46 3.84 -1.33 3.51
C PHE A 46 4.38 -1.17 2.08
N LEU A 47 3.73 -0.36 1.23
CA LEU A 47 4.17 -0.12 -0.14
C LEU A 47 5.61 0.36 -0.20
N ARG A 48 5.98 1.33 0.63
CA ARG A 48 7.35 1.86 0.67
C ARG A 48 8.38 0.76 0.96
N ARG A 49 8.08 -0.16 1.88
CA ARG A 49 8.96 -1.28 2.22
C ARG A 49 9.00 -2.31 1.08
N PHE A 50 7.85 -2.61 0.50
CA PHE A 50 7.71 -3.57 -0.59
C PHE A 50 8.45 -3.11 -1.85
N ILE A 51 8.29 -1.85 -2.25
CA ILE A 51 8.98 -1.24 -3.40
C ILE A 51 10.50 -1.30 -3.23
N CYS A 52 11.01 -1.00 -2.03
CA CYS A 52 12.44 -1.13 -1.75
C CYS A 52 12.91 -2.58 -1.91
N HIS A 53 12.07 -3.56 -1.58
CA HIS A 53 12.40 -4.97 -1.79
C HIS A 53 12.37 -5.31 -3.29
N GLU A 54 11.25 -5.12 -4.00
CA GLU A 54 11.12 -5.44 -5.43
C GLU A 54 12.23 -4.81 -6.29
N SER A 55 12.54 -3.53 -6.06
CA SER A 55 13.61 -2.86 -6.79
C SER A 55 14.99 -3.50 -6.58
N LEU A 56 15.23 -4.14 -5.44
CA LEU A 56 16.47 -4.86 -5.16
C LEU A 56 16.52 -6.25 -5.81
N TYR A 57 15.37 -6.86 -6.10
CA TYR A 57 15.25 -8.20 -6.71
C TYR A 57 15.05 -8.17 -8.23
N GLY A 58 14.90 -6.97 -8.82
CA GLY A 58 15.07 -6.76 -10.25
C GLY A 58 13.80 -6.43 -11.03
N ASP A 59 12.64 -6.34 -10.38
CA ASP A 59 11.41 -5.84 -11.01
C ASP A 59 11.30 -4.32 -10.87
N THR A 60 12.05 -3.61 -11.73
CA THR A 60 12.06 -2.14 -11.71
C THR A 60 10.77 -1.53 -12.25
N GLU A 61 10.05 -2.24 -13.12
CA GLU A 61 8.77 -1.73 -13.67
C GLU A 61 7.65 -1.91 -12.65
N GLY A 62 7.57 -3.06 -11.99
CA GLY A 62 6.61 -3.26 -10.90
C GLY A 62 6.84 -2.30 -9.75
N ALA A 63 8.10 -2.03 -9.39
CA ALA A 63 8.45 -1.03 -8.39
C ALA A 63 7.97 0.39 -8.75
N LYS A 64 8.05 0.79 -10.03
CA LYS A 64 7.57 2.10 -10.50
C LYS A 64 6.06 2.22 -10.41
N GLU A 65 5.32 1.21 -10.86
CA GLU A 65 3.86 1.24 -10.80
C GLU A 65 3.37 1.28 -9.36
N LEU A 66 3.96 0.49 -8.46
CA LEU A 66 3.65 0.52 -7.03
C LEU A 66 4.01 1.86 -6.38
N PHE A 67 5.06 2.54 -6.85
CA PHE A 67 5.41 3.89 -6.39
C PHE A 67 4.32 4.90 -6.76
N LYS A 68 3.73 4.82 -7.96
CA LYS A 68 2.59 5.68 -8.34
C LYS A 68 1.39 5.48 -7.41
N VAL A 69 1.11 4.23 -7.01
CA VAL A 69 0.06 3.92 -6.03
C VAL A 69 0.39 4.55 -4.68
N GLN A 70 1.64 4.46 -4.23
CA GLN A 70 2.08 5.08 -2.98
C GLN A 70 1.93 6.61 -3.02
N GLU A 71 2.29 7.26 -4.13
CA GLU A 71 2.12 8.71 -4.30
C GLU A 71 0.64 9.11 -4.31
N LEU A 72 -0.21 8.35 -4.99
CA LEU A 72 -1.66 8.55 -5.01
C LEU A 72 -2.25 8.50 -3.59
N LEU A 73 -1.88 7.49 -2.80
CA LEU A 73 -2.34 7.37 -1.42
C LEU A 73 -1.81 8.49 -0.51
N GLY A 74 -0.63 9.05 -0.82
CA GLY A 74 -0.07 10.20 -0.11
C GLY A 74 -0.70 11.54 -0.51
N SER A 75 -1.37 11.61 -1.65
CA SER A 75 -1.95 12.83 -2.21
C SER A 75 -3.48 12.93 -2.07
N LEU A 76 -4.12 12.01 -1.34
CA LEU A 76 -5.59 11.97 -1.16
C LEU A 76 -6.21 13.26 -0.58
N GLU A 77 -5.42 14.11 0.09
CA GLU A 77 -5.88 15.39 0.62
C GLU A 77 -5.89 16.52 -0.44
N SER A 78 -5.28 16.28 -1.60
CA SER A 78 -5.27 17.21 -2.73
C SER A 78 -6.57 17.11 -3.54
N TYR A 79 -6.99 18.21 -4.16
CA TYR A 79 -8.22 18.27 -4.96
C TYR A 79 -8.23 17.18 -6.04
N ALA A 80 -9.32 16.41 -6.09
CA ALA A 80 -9.59 15.39 -7.10
C ALA A 80 -9.91 16.06 -8.45
N ASP A 81 -8.97 16.02 -9.38
CA ASP A 81 -9.19 16.37 -10.78
C ASP A 81 -9.29 15.11 -11.66
N GLU A 82 -9.59 15.28 -12.95
CA GLU A 82 -9.73 14.13 -13.86
C GLU A 82 -8.42 13.32 -13.98
N ALA A 83 -7.26 13.97 -13.83
CA ALA A 83 -5.98 13.30 -13.88
C ALA A 83 -5.78 12.38 -12.66
N PHE A 84 -6.14 12.85 -11.46
CA PHE A 84 -6.18 12.04 -10.25
C PHE A 84 -7.16 10.86 -10.41
N ASN A 85 -8.36 11.11 -10.97
CA ASN A 85 -9.36 10.06 -11.18
C ASN A 85 -8.86 8.98 -12.15
N GLN A 86 -8.16 9.37 -13.23
CA GLN A 86 -7.56 8.42 -14.14
C GLN A 86 -6.45 7.61 -13.44
N GLN A 87 -5.55 8.27 -12.71
CA GLN A 87 -4.49 7.59 -11.96
C GLN A 87 -5.06 6.63 -10.91
N LEU A 88 -6.18 6.96 -10.27
CA LEU A 88 -6.88 6.08 -9.34
C LEU A 88 -7.39 4.81 -10.02
N ARG A 89 -8.02 4.94 -11.20
CA ARG A 89 -8.50 3.80 -12.00
C ARG A 89 -7.33 2.90 -12.43
N ASP A 90 -6.28 3.50 -12.97
CA ASP A 90 -5.09 2.78 -13.43
C ASP A 90 -4.39 2.04 -12.27
N SER A 91 -4.28 2.71 -11.12
CA SER A 91 -3.71 2.13 -9.91
C SER A 91 -4.55 0.96 -9.37
N TYR A 92 -5.87 1.08 -9.41
CA TYR A 92 -6.78 0.02 -9.00
C TYR A 92 -6.63 -1.22 -9.88
N GLU A 93 -6.66 -1.04 -11.20
CA GLU A 93 -6.51 -2.13 -12.17
C GLU A 93 -5.15 -2.82 -12.01
N TYR A 94 -4.08 -2.03 -11.90
CA TYR A 94 -2.74 -2.54 -11.69
C TYR A 94 -2.63 -3.42 -10.44
N ILE A 95 -3.16 -2.94 -9.29
CA ILE A 95 -3.11 -3.68 -8.03
C ILE A 95 -3.93 -4.98 -8.09
N CYS A 96 -5.06 -4.99 -8.79
CA CYS A 96 -5.85 -6.21 -9.00
C CYS A 96 -5.03 -7.26 -9.79
N CYS A 97 -4.47 -6.87 -10.93
CA CYS A 97 -3.61 -7.74 -11.74
C CYS A 97 -2.38 -8.22 -10.96
N TYR A 98 -1.78 -7.35 -10.15
CA TYR A 98 -0.63 -7.70 -9.33
C TYR A 98 -0.99 -8.70 -8.23
N LEU A 99 -2.18 -8.57 -7.60
CA LEU A 99 -2.67 -9.55 -6.63
C LEU A 99 -2.89 -10.92 -7.28
N GLU A 100 -3.49 -10.97 -8.47
CA GLU A 100 -3.65 -12.21 -9.23
C GLU A 100 -2.29 -12.88 -9.47
N LEU A 101 -1.29 -12.12 -9.92
CA LEU A 101 0.08 -12.61 -10.10
C LEU A 101 0.70 -13.16 -8.80
N LEU A 102 0.51 -12.47 -7.67
CA LEU A 102 0.99 -12.94 -6.37
C LEU A 102 0.34 -14.27 -5.96
N GLN A 103 -0.96 -14.42 -6.24
CA GLN A 103 -1.69 -15.66 -5.95
C GLN A 103 -1.23 -16.80 -6.85
N GLU A 104 -1.03 -16.55 -8.14
CA GLU A 104 -0.51 -17.53 -9.11
C GLU A 104 0.90 -18.02 -8.75
N THR A 105 1.74 -17.11 -8.26
CA THR A 105 3.12 -17.41 -7.84
C THR A 105 3.22 -17.97 -6.43
N GLN A 106 2.08 -18.24 -5.77
CA GLN A 106 2.01 -18.79 -4.40
C GLN A 106 2.74 -17.92 -3.37
N ALA A 107 2.64 -16.60 -3.51
CA ALA A 107 3.18 -15.66 -2.53
C ALA A 107 2.53 -15.87 -1.15
N PRO A 108 3.20 -15.48 -0.05
CA PRO A 108 2.66 -15.64 1.29
C PRO A 108 1.30 -14.97 1.47
N LEU A 109 0.38 -15.63 2.17
CA LEU A 109 -0.97 -15.13 2.41
C LEU A 109 -0.98 -13.72 3.02
N ASN A 110 -0.08 -13.44 3.96
CA ASN A 110 0.01 -12.12 4.58
C ASN A 110 0.35 -11.02 3.56
N LEU A 111 1.08 -11.33 2.50
CA LEU A 111 1.34 -10.36 1.44
C LEU A 111 0.09 -10.11 0.61
N CYS A 112 -0.60 -11.18 0.19
CA CYS A 112 -1.85 -11.06 -0.57
C CYS A 112 -2.89 -10.22 0.19
N LEU A 113 -3.02 -10.41 1.51
CA LEU A 113 -3.91 -9.62 2.36
C LEU A 113 -3.55 -8.13 2.41
N GLU A 114 -2.26 -7.77 2.32
CA GLU A 114 -1.84 -6.37 2.26
C GLU A 114 -2.25 -5.71 0.93
N PHE A 115 -2.19 -6.47 -0.18
CA PHE A 115 -2.66 -6.03 -1.50
C PHE A 115 -4.19 -5.96 -1.59
N GLU A 116 -4.92 -6.95 -1.04
CA GLU A 116 -6.39 -6.87 -0.90
C GLU A 116 -6.81 -5.63 -0.12
N ARG A 117 -6.09 -5.29 0.95
CA ARG A 117 -6.36 -4.06 1.70
C ARG A 117 -6.13 -2.81 0.86
N LEU A 118 -5.12 -2.79 -0.02
CA LEU A 118 -4.91 -1.67 -0.94
C LEU A 118 -6.08 -1.52 -1.91
N ILE A 119 -6.59 -2.62 -2.48
CA ILE A 119 -7.78 -2.63 -3.35
C ILE A 119 -8.94 -1.95 -2.63
N HIS A 120 -9.27 -2.39 -1.42
CA HIS A 120 -10.38 -1.81 -0.65
C HIS A 120 -10.21 -0.33 -0.32
N ILE A 121 -8.99 0.15 -0.10
CA ILE A 121 -8.72 1.58 0.09
C ILE A 121 -9.03 2.34 -1.20
N LEU A 122 -8.55 1.84 -2.35
CA LEU A 122 -8.78 2.48 -3.65
C LEU A 122 -10.28 2.50 -4.01
N GLU A 123 -11.01 1.41 -3.76
CA GLU A 123 -12.46 1.34 -3.92
C GLU A 123 -13.19 2.37 -3.04
N ALA A 124 -12.77 2.49 -1.77
CA ALA A 124 -13.37 3.45 -0.86
C ALA A 124 -13.15 4.89 -1.34
N VAL A 125 -11.94 5.21 -1.81
CA VAL A 125 -11.62 6.53 -2.40
C VAL A 125 -12.49 6.79 -3.63
N GLN A 126 -12.59 5.83 -4.56
CA GLN A 126 -13.40 5.95 -5.76
C GLN A 126 -14.88 6.17 -5.42
N CYS A 127 -15.41 5.45 -4.43
CA CYS A 127 -16.79 5.62 -3.96
C CYS A 127 -17.01 7.02 -3.37
N MET A 128 -16.07 7.52 -2.55
CA MET A 128 -16.14 8.86 -1.98
C MET A 128 -16.16 9.96 -3.07
N GLN A 129 -15.39 9.78 -4.14
CA GLN A 129 -15.38 10.71 -5.26
C GLN A 129 -16.72 10.72 -6.00
N GLN A 130 -17.26 9.54 -6.35
CA GLN A 130 -18.58 9.44 -6.97
C GLN A 130 -19.68 10.06 -6.11
N GLN A 131 -19.64 9.85 -4.79
CA GLN A 131 -20.60 10.48 -3.86
C GLN A 131 -20.44 12.01 -3.79
N THR A 132 -19.23 12.52 -3.99
CA THR A 132 -18.96 13.96 -4.05
C THR A 132 -19.51 14.56 -5.35
N GLU A 133 -19.28 13.91 -6.49
CA GLU A 133 -19.83 14.31 -7.80
C GLU A 133 -21.36 14.32 -7.80
N LEU A 134 -21.97 13.32 -7.16
CA LEU A 134 -23.43 13.23 -6.99
C LEU A 134 -23.99 14.21 -5.96
N GLY A 135 -23.15 15.02 -5.29
CA GLY A 135 -23.55 15.99 -4.28
C GLY A 135 -24.02 15.40 -2.94
N ILE A 136 -23.94 14.07 -2.76
CA ILE A 136 -24.46 13.33 -1.61
C ILE A 136 -23.75 13.75 -0.32
N MET A 137 -22.42 13.91 -0.36
CA MET A 137 -21.64 14.32 0.81
C MET A 137 -21.99 15.75 1.28
N GLY A 138 -22.25 16.66 0.34
CA GLY A 138 -22.71 18.02 0.64
C GLY A 138 -24.10 18.03 1.27
N SER A 139 -25.04 17.24 0.74
CA SER A 139 -26.39 17.12 1.28
C SER A 139 -26.42 16.52 2.69
N LEU A 140 -25.58 15.52 2.98
CA LEU A 140 -25.46 14.94 4.33
C LEU A 140 -24.85 15.92 5.34
N ALA A 141 -23.85 16.69 4.94
CA ALA A 141 -23.26 17.72 5.81
C ALA A 141 -24.26 18.84 6.14
N GLN A 142 -25.03 19.27 5.13
CA GLN A 142 -26.14 20.22 5.31
C GLN A 142 -27.24 19.66 6.22
N LEU A 143 -27.68 18.43 6.01
CA LEU A 143 -28.68 17.80 6.87
C LEU A 143 -28.20 17.70 8.33
N LYS A 144 -26.94 17.29 8.56
CA LYS A 144 -26.34 17.22 9.89
C LYS A 144 -26.25 18.60 10.57
N SER A 145 -26.00 19.67 9.83
CA SER A 145 -25.98 21.03 10.39
C SER A 145 -27.38 21.52 10.75
N HIS A 146 -28.42 21.11 10.00
CA HIS A 146 -29.82 21.38 10.32
C HIS A 146 -30.38 20.54 11.47
N LEU A 147 -29.82 19.35 11.71
CA LEU A 147 -30.21 18.46 12.81
C LEU A 147 -29.45 18.75 14.12
N LYS A 148 -28.41 19.61 14.10
CA LYS A 148 -27.75 20.06 15.34
C LYS A 148 -28.73 20.96 16.11
N PRO A 149 -29.11 20.62 17.35
CA PRO A 149 -29.95 21.51 18.15
C PRO A 149 -29.22 22.85 18.33
N ARG A 150 -29.90 23.94 17.99
CA ARG A 150 -29.51 25.29 18.40
C ARG A 150 -29.62 25.32 19.93
N ASN A 151 -28.48 25.20 20.61
CA ASN A 151 -28.34 25.58 22.01
C ASN A 151 -28.35 27.11 22.13
#